data_AF-A0A177KYC7-F1
#
_entry.id   AF-A0A177KYC7-F1
#
_cell.length_a   1.000
_cell.length_b   1.000
_cell.length_c   1.000
_cell.angle_alpha   90.00
_cell.angle_beta   90.00
_cell.angle_gamma   90.00
#
_symmetry.space_group_name_H-M   'P 1'
#
loop_
_entity.id
_entity.type
_entity.pdbx_description
1 polymer ?
#
loop_
_entity_poly.entity_id
_entity_poly.type
_entity_poly.pdbx_seq_one_letter_code
_entity_poly.pdbx_strand_id
1 'polypeptide(L)'
;MTKYKGYLIDLDGTMYLGTDIIPGAPEFIDRLNAANIPYLFITNNSSRTPKQVADKLVKMGIHTTPENVFTTSRATAQFIHDEKPGASVYVIGEDGILEALADKGLEVVTHENPDYVVTGIDRGLTYEKLAGACLSVRNGARFISTNGDIAIPTERGFLPGNGSLTSVVTVSTETQPVFIGKPEPVIMEQALEVLGTTKEETIMVGDYYDTDIRAGIGIGIDTLLVYTGVTQPHHLDRYEIKPTHTTQNLNEWPI
;
A
#
# COMPACT_ATOMS: atom_id res chain seq x y z
N MET A 1 -1.13 -28.25 10.59
CA MET A 1 -1.78 -26.94 10.82
C MET A 1 -0.69 -25.90 10.73
N THR A 2 -0.84 -24.93 9.84
CA THR A 2 0.13 -23.85 9.76
C THR A 2 0.12 -22.99 11.02
N LYS A 3 1.27 -22.39 11.34
CA LYS A 3 1.47 -21.49 12.49
C LYS A 3 0.63 -20.22 12.37
N TYR A 4 0.34 -19.79 11.15
CA TYR A 4 -0.22 -18.47 10.85
C TYR A 4 -1.74 -18.50 10.81
N LYS A 5 -2.35 -17.56 11.53
CA LYS A 5 -3.80 -17.35 11.59
C LYS A 5 -4.23 -16.08 10.87
N GLY A 6 -3.30 -15.31 10.30
CA GLY A 6 -3.58 -14.08 9.57
C GLY A 6 -2.58 -13.87 8.44
N TYR A 7 -3.05 -13.37 7.31
CA TYR A 7 -2.22 -13.10 6.14
C TYR A 7 -2.36 -11.64 5.69
N LEU A 8 -1.23 -10.96 5.58
CA LEU A 8 -1.11 -9.70 4.86
C LEU A 8 -0.53 -10.01 3.49
N ILE A 9 -1.18 -9.61 2.41
CA ILE A 9 -0.88 -10.10 1.05
C ILE A 9 -0.69 -8.92 0.11
N ASP A 10 0.47 -8.78 -0.51
CA ASP A 10 0.66 -7.81 -1.60
C ASP A 10 -0.19 -8.17 -2.84
N LEU A 11 -0.43 -7.21 -3.72
CA LEU A 11 -1.18 -7.42 -4.97
C LEU A 11 -0.30 -7.54 -6.21
N ASP A 12 0.49 -6.52 -6.51
CA ASP A 12 1.14 -6.32 -7.80
C ASP A 12 2.48 -7.08 -7.85
N GLY A 13 2.48 -8.24 -8.51
CA GLY A 13 3.61 -9.18 -8.55
C GLY A 13 3.38 -10.44 -7.69
N THR A 14 2.42 -10.37 -6.77
CA THR A 14 2.04 -11.47 -5.87
C THR A 14 0.73 -12.15 -6.27
N MET A 15 -0.31 -11.37 -6.60
CA MET A 15 -1.63 -11.89 -7.02
C MET A 15 -1.85 -11.79 -8.53
N TYR A 16 -1.34 -10.73 -9.14
CA TYR A 16 -1.39 -10.50 -10.58
C TYR A 16 -0.20 -9.66 -11.05
N LEU A 17 0.11 -9.70 -12.35
CA LEU A 17 1.03 -8.78 -13.02
C LEU A 17 0.27 -8.05 -14.14
N GLY A 18 -0.05 -6.78 -13.91
CA GLY A 18 -0.90 -6.02 -14.84
C GLY A 18 -2.31 -6.58 -14.94
N THR A 19 -2.61 -7.27 -16.05
CA THR A 19 -3.86 -7.98 -16.31
C THR A 19 -3.75 -9.50 -16.17
N ASP A 20 -2.54 -10.02 -16.07
CA ASP A 20 -2.28 -11.45 -16.03
C ASP A 20 -2.29 -11.94 -14.59
N ILE A 21 -2.97 -13.04 -14.32
CA ILE A 21 -3.04 -13.61 -12.98
C ILE A 21 -1.79 -14.41 -12.63
N ILE A 22 -1.34 -14.32 -11.39
CA ILE A 22 -0.28 -15.20 -10.89
C ILE A 22 -0.86 -16.61 -10.70
N PRO A 23 -0.25 -17.66 -11.29
CA PRO A 23 -0.75 -19.03 -11.12
C PRO A 23 -0.78 -19.44 -9.65
N GLY A 24 -1.94 -19.91 -9.18
CA GLY A 24 -2.15 -20.33 -7.78
C GLY A 24 -2.67 -19.23 -6.86
N ALA A 25 -2.77 -17.98 -7.33
CA ALA A 25 -3.29 -16.88 -6.53
C ALA A 25 -4.78 -17.04 -6.18
N PRO A 26 -5.70 -17.37 -7.12
CA PRO A 26 -7.09 -17.70 -6.77
C PRO A 26 -7.21 -18.83 -5.77
N GLU A 27 -6.53 -19.95 -6.03
CA GLU A 27 -6.61 -21.16 -5.23
C GLU A 27 -6.04 -20.94 -3.82
N PHE A 28 -5.01 -20.10 -3.69
CA PHE A 28 -4.50 -19.69 -2.39
C PHE A 28 -5.56 -18.97 -1.55
N ILE A 29 -6.28 -18.01 -2.15
CA ILE A 29 -7.34 -17.27 -1.46
C ILE A 29 -8.54 -18.17 -1.16
N ASP A 30 -8.94 -19.03 -2.10
CA ASP A 30 -10.01 -20.00 -1.87
C ASP A 30 -9.70 -20.95 -0.71
N ARG A 31 -8.44 -21.37 -0.55
CA ARG A 31 -8.01 -22.18 0.60
C ARG A 31 -8.04 -21.41 1.91
N LEU A 32 -7.64 -20.13 1.93
CA LEU A 32 -7.77 -19.29 3.13
C LEU A 32 -9.24 -19.11 3.53
N ASN A 33 -10.10 -18.84 2.55
CA ASN A 33 -11.55 -18.74 2.73
C ASN A 33 -12.14 -20.04 3.28
N ALA A 34 -11.80 -21.19 2.68
CA ALA A 34 -12.28 -22.50 3.14
C ALA A 34 -11.83 -22.84 4.56
N ALA A 35 -10.65 -22.36 4.96
CA ALA A 35 -10.10 -22.53 6.31
C ALA A 35 -10.61 -21.46 7.31
N ASN A 36 -11.39 -20.46 6.86
CA ASN A 36 -11.78 -19.29 7.65
C ASN A 36 -10.58 -18.53 8.26
N ILE A 37 -9.48 -18.45 7.52
CA ILE A 37 -8.29 -17.71 7.94
C ILE A 37 -8.41 -16.27 7.41
N PRO A 38 -8.41 -15.25 8.28
CA PRO A 38 -8.49 -13.86 7.86
C PRO A 38 -7.27 -13.45 7.03
N TYR A 39 -7.51 -12.60 6.04
CA TYR A 39 -6.45 -11.97 5.26
C TYR A 39 -6.84 -10.55 4.85
N LEU A 40 -5.82 -9.74 4.61
CA LEU A 40 -5.92 -8.41 4.01
C LEU A 40 -4.94 -8.28 2.86
N PHE A 41 -5.44 -7.82 1.73
CA PHE A 41 -4.62 -7.30 0.65
C PHE A 41 -4.07 -5.93 1.02
N ILE A 42 -2.75 -5.76 0.99
CA ILE A 42 -2.07 -4.49 1.24
C ILE A 42 -1.48 -3.96 -0.06
N THR A 43 -1.89 -2.77 -0.49
CA THR A 43 -1.38 -2.15 -1.71
C THR A 43 -0.96 -0.69 -1.51
N ASN A 44 0.16 -0.32 -2.14
CA ASN A 44 0.62 1.07 -2.18
C ASN A 44 -0.24 1.97 -3.08
N ASN A 45 -1.22 1.40 -3.79
CA ASN A 45 -2.09 2.15 -4.68
C ASN A 45 -3.06 3.08 -3.91
N SER A 46 -2.88 4.39 -4.07
CA SER A 46 -3.76 5.41 -3.51
C SER A 46 -4.81 5.96 -4.47
N SER A 47 -4.83 5.47 -5.72
CA SER A 47 -5.76 5.96 -6.76
C SER A 47 -7.13 5.28 -6.72
N ARG A 48 -7.16 4.02 -6.31
CA ARG A 48 -8.37 3.19 -6.37
C ARG A 48 -9.01 3.02 -5.01
N THR A 49 -10.33 2.96 -5.00
CA THR A 49 -11.09 2.62 -3.80
C THR A 49 -10.97 1.12 -3.50
N PRO A 50 -11.16 0.68 -2.24
CA PRO A 50 -11.17 -0.74 -1.88
C PRO A 50 -12.13 -1.57 -2.74
N LYS A 51 -13.30 -0.99 -3.06
CA LYS A 51 -14.28 -1.60 -3.94
C LYS A 51 -13.74 -1.82 -5.36
N GLN A 52 -13.12 -0.81 -5.96
CA GLN A 52 -12.54 -0.94 -7.30
C GLN A 52 -11.41 -1.99 -7.36
N VAL A 53 -10.65 -2.13 -6.28
CA VAL A 53 -9.61 -3.16 -6.16
C VAL A 53 -10.25 -4.54 -6.03
N ALA A 54 -11.22 -4.71 -5.14
CA ALA A 54 -11.95 -5.98 -4.98
C ALA A 54 -12.66 -6.40 -6.27
N ASP A 55 -13.35 -5.48 -6.96
CA ASP A 55 -13.99 -5.75 -8.24
C ASP A 55 -12.99 -6.21 -9.31
N LYS A 56 -11.76 -5.69 -9.30
CA LYS A 56 -10.68 -6.16 -10.19
C LYS A 56 -10.28 -7.60 -9.84
N LEU A 57 -10.07 -7.88 -8.56
CA LEU A 57 -9.67 -9.21 -8.07
C LEU A 57 -10.74 -10.27 -8.40
N VAL A 58 -12.02 -9.94 -8.19
CA VAL A 58 -13.14 -10.84 -8.52
C VAL A 58 -13.20 -11.15 -10.02
N LYS A 59 -12.97 -10.16 -10.89
CA LYS A 59 -12.89 -10.39 -12.35
C LYS A 59 -11.74 -11.31 -12.75
N MET A 60 -10.71 -11.39 -11.92
CA MET A 60 -9.56 -12.29 -12.08
C MET A 60 -9.83 -13.67 -11.45
N GLY A 61 -10.99 -13.90 -10.83
CA GLY A 61 -11.32 -15.17 -10.17
C GLY A 61 -10.86 -15.26 -8.72
N ILE A 62 -10.41 -14.16 -8.12
CA ILE A 62 -10.05 -14.10 -6.70
C ILE A 62 -11.31 -13.68 -5.91
N HIS A 63 -11.90 -14.61 -5.18
CA HIS A 63 -13.11 -14.36 -4.38
C HIS A 63 -12.78 -13.57 -3.12
N THR A 64 -13.11 -12.28 -3.12
CA THR A 64 -12.80 -11.35 -2.02
C THR A 64 -13.83 -10.24 -1.92
N THR A 65 -13.84 -9.51 -0.80
CA THR A 65 -14.69 -8.33 -0.61
C THR A 65 -13.86 -7.05 -0.43
N PRO A 66 -14.48 -5.84 -0.50
CA PRO A 66 -13.78 -4.58 -0.24
C PRO A 66 -13.15 -4.49 1.16
N GLU A 67 -13.72 -5.18 2.15
CA GLU A 67 -13.22 -5.24 3.53
C GLU A 67 -11.86 -5.94 3.60
N ASN A 68 -11.58 -6.86 2.68
CA ASN A 68 -10.27 -7.51 2.57
C ASN A 68 -9.20 -6.62 1.92
N VAL A 69 -9.50 -5.37 1.52
CA VAL A 69 -8.53 -4.49 0.86
C VAL A 69 -8.14 -3.34 1.77
N PHE A 70 -6.84 -3.22 2.03
CA PHE A 70 -6.21 -2.15 2.78
C PHE A 70 -5.24 -1.37 1.89
N THR A 71 -5.64 -0.15 1.54
CA THR A 71 -4.86 0.74 0.66
C THR A 71 -4.10 1.78 1.46
N THR A 72 -3.05 2.35 0.87
CA THR A 72 -2.35 3.52 1.43
C THR A 72 -3.28 4.72 1.63
N SER A 73 -4.35 4.85 0.85
CA SER A 73 -5.37 5.88 1.07
C SER A 73 -6.07 5.74 2.42
N ARG A 74 -6.53 4.51 2.74
CA ARG A 74 -7.16 4.24 4.05
C ARG A 74 -6.16 4.46 5.19
N ALA A 75 -4.93 3.99 5.00
CA ALA A 75 -3.90 4.15 6.02
C ALA A 75 -3.54 5.63 6.27
N THR A 76 -3.47 6.43 5.20
CA THR A 76 -3.20 7.87 5.28
C THR A 76 -4.34 8.60 5.99
N ALA A 77 -5.59 8.29 5.64
CA ALA A 77 -6.75 8.91 6.28
C ALA A 77 -6.86 8.53 7.77
N GLN A 78 -6.59 7.27 8.11
CA GLN A 78 -6.54 6.81 9.50
C GLN A 78 -5.44 7.54 10.29
N PHE A 79 -4.24 7.63 9.72
CA PHE A 79 -3.11 8.34 10.32
C PHE A 79 -3.44 9.80 10.64
N ILE A 80 -4.03 10.54 9.69
CA ILE A 80 -4.44 11.94 9.91
C ILE A 80 -5.55 12.02 10.96
N HIS A 81 -6.53 11.13 10.90
CA HIS A 81 -7.64 11.10 11.85
C HIS A 81 -7.17 10.88 13.29
N ASP A 82 -6.23 9.97 13.52
CA ASP A 82 -5.72 9.67 14.86
C ASP A 82 -4.91 10.83 15.44
N GLU A 83 -4.20 11.58 14.59
CA GLU A 83 -3.47 12.78 15.02
C GLU A 83 -4.38 14.00 15.23
N LYS A 84 -5.32 14.21 14.30
CA LYS A 84 -6.23 15.36 14.31
C LYS A 84 -7.57 15.01 13.64
N PRO A 85 -8.57 14.59 14.44
CA PRO A 85 -9.93 14.38 13.94
C PRO A 85 -10.51 15.64 13.30
N GLY A 86 -11.12 15.52 12.12
CA GLY A 86 -11.74 16.63 11.41
C GLY A 86 -10.74 17.63 10.81
N ALA A 87 -9.48 17.24 10.60
CA ALA A 87 -8.48 18.09 9.98
C ALA A 87 -8.84 18.45 8.53
N SER A 88 -8.36 19.63 8.12
CA SER A 88 -8.39 20.08 6.73
C SER A 88 -7.17 19.56 5.96
N VAL A 89 -7.39 19.10 4.73
CA VAL A 89 -6.37 18.42 3.92
C VAL A 89 -6.35 18.99 2.50
N TYR A 90 -5.21 19.49 2.07
CA TYR A 90 -4.94 19.76 0.65
C TYR A 90 -4.40 18.50 0.00
N VAL A 91 -5.05 18.04 -1.07
CA VAL A 91 -4.79 16.73 -1.65
C VAL A 91 -4.35 16.85 -3.10
N ILE A 92 -3.24 16.21 -3.43
CA ILE A 92 -2.89 15.80 -4.80
C ILE A 92 -3.18 14.30 -4.88
N GLY A 93 -4.19 13.90 -5.64
CA GLY A 93 -4.58 12.49 -5.74
C GLY A 93 -5.90 12.26 -6.46
N GLU A 94 -6.22 10.99 -6.68
CA GLU A 94 -7.44 10.51 -7.35
C GLU A 94 -8.51 10.02 -6.33
N ASP A 95 -9.60 9.45 -6.84
CA ASP A 95 -10.79 9.07 -6.07
C ASP A 95 -10.49 8.26 -4.79
N GLY A 96 -9.53 7.32 -4.85
CA GLY A 96 -9.19 6.46 -3.72
C GLY A 96 -8.78 7.21 -2.45
N ILE A 97 -7.96 8.27 -2.56
CA ILE A 97 -7.57 9.08 -1.38
C ILE A 97 -8.69 10.04 -0.97
N LEU A 98 -9.43 10.60 -1.93
CA LEU A 98 -10.54 11.52 -1.64
C LEU A 98 -11.66 10.82 -0.85
N GLU A 99 -12.05 9.60 -1.27
CA GLU A 99 -13.05 8.78 -0.57
C GLU A 99 -12.57 8.40 0.83
N ALA A 100 -11.32 7.94 0.97
CA ALA A 100 -10.78 7.54 2.27
C ALA A 100 -10.74 8.69 3.29
N LEU A 101 -10.39 9.91 2.85
CA LEU A 101 -10.40 11.09 3.71
C LEU A 101 -11.83 11.46 4.12
N ALA A 102 -12.77 11.43 3.18
CA ALA A 102 -14.19 11.72 3.45
C ALA A 102 -14.80 10.71 4.44
N ASP A 103 -14.51 9.43 4.29
CA ASP A 103 -14.96 8.36 5.19
C ASP A 103 -14.47 8.54 6.64
N LYS A 104 -13.34 9.25 6.82
CA LYS A 104 -12.79 9.60 8.14
C LYS A 104 -13.23 10.97 8.66
N GLY A 105 -14.13 11.64 7.93
CA GLY A 105 -14.64 12.97 8.28
C GLY A 105 -13.58 14.07 8.15
N LEU A 106 -12.56 13.86 7.32
CA LEU A 106 -11.53 14.86 7.03
C LEU A 106 -12.00 15.76 5.88
N GLU A 107 -11.72 17.06 5.99
CA GLU A 107 -12.20 18.05 5.03
C GLU A 107 -11.17 18.26 3.92
N VAL A 108 -11.49 17.89 2.68
CA VAL A 108 -10.62 18.21 1.54
C VAL A 108 -10.82 19.66 1.14
N VAL A 109 -9.74 20.43 1.12
CA VAL A 109 -9.76 21.88 0.88
C VAL A 109 -8.85 22.28 -0.28
N THR A 110 -9.14 23.43 -0.89
CA THR A 110 -8.37 23.99 -2.01
C THR A 110 -7.60 25.26 -1.66
N HIS A 111 -7.73 25.76 -0.43
CA HIS A 111 -7.01 26.95 0.04
C HIS A 111 -5.62 26.58 0.60
N GLU A 112 -4.71 27.56 0.65
CA GLU A 112 -3.27 27.36 0.94
C GLU A 112 -2.90 27.33 2.43
N ASN A 113 -3.86 27.12 3.33
CA ASN A 113 -3.63 26.96 4.78
C ASN A 113 -4.37 25.74 5.37
N PRO A 114 -4.20 24.54 4.78
CA PRO A 114 -4.73 23.31 5.36
C PRO A 114 -3.91 22.89 6.59
N ASP A 115 -4.43 21.97 7.37
CA ASP A 115 -3.65 21.30 8.43
C ASP A 115 -2.62 20.33 7.84
N TYR A 116 -3.00 19.64 6.75
CA TYR A 116 -2.18 18.62 6.10
C TYR A 116 -2.11 18.82 4.58
N VAL A 117 -0.99 18.41 4.00
CA VAL A 117 -0.82 18.22 2.56
C VAL A 117 -0.56 16.74 2.30
N VAL A 118 -1.37 16.13 1.45
CA VAL A 118 -1.22 14.72 1.06
C VAL A 118 -0.89 14.61 -0.42
N THR A 119 0.20 13.92 -0.75
CA THR A 119 0.54 13.54 -2.13
C THR A 119 0.32 12.05 -2.37
N GLY A 120 -0.62 11.75 -3.26
CA GLY A 120 -0.81 10.47 -3.92
C GLY A 120 -0.63 10.59 -5.44
N ILE A 121 -0.73 9.46 -6.13
CA ILE A 121 -0.69 9.47 -7.60
C ILE A 121 -1.90 10.25 -8.14
N ASP A 122 -1.63 11.19 -9.06
CA ASP A 122 -2.63 12.03 -9.70
C ASP A 122 -2.31 12.17 -11.18
N ARG A 123 -3.05 11.45 -12.05
CA ARG A 123 -2.86 11.56 -13.51
C ARG A 123 -3.41 12.86 -14.09
N GLY A 124 -4.21 13.59 -13.32
CA GLY A 124 -4.68 14.95 -13.62
C GLY A 124 -3.84 16.02 -12.92
N LEU A 125 -2.57 15.74 -12.61
CA LEU A 125 -1.66 16.68 -11.99
C LEU A 125 -1.46 17.92 -12.86
N THR A 126 -1.45 19.08 -12.22
CA THR A 126 -1.15 20.37 -12.84
C THR A 126 -0.07 21.09 -12.05
N TYR A 127 0.56 22.09 -12.67
CA TYR A 127 1.46 22.99 -11.96
C TYR A 127 0.76 23.68 -10.77
N GLU A 128 -0.51 24.06 -10.93
CA GLU A 128 -1.27 24.74 -9.88
C GLU A 128 -1.44 23.87 -8.63
N LYS A 129 -1.73 22.57 -8.81
CA LYS A 129 -1.79 21.62 -7.70
C LYS A 129 -0.46 21.55 -6.94
N LEU A 130 0.65 21.49 -7.66
CA LEU A 130 1.99 21.47 -7.07
C LEU A 130 2.31 22.79 -6.35
N ALA A 131 1.94 23.93 -6.94
CA ALA A 131 2.13 25.24 -6.34
C ALA A 131 1.36 25.37 -5.02
N GLY A 132 0.07 25.01 -5.01
CA GLY A 132 -0.77 25.02 -3.82
C GLY A 132 -0.24 24.09 -2.72
N ALA A 133 0.23 22.89 -3.07
CA ALA A 133 0.89 22.00 -2.12
C ALA A 133 2.17 22.63 -1.54
N CYS A 134 3.04 23.21 -2.38
CA CYS A 134 4.27 23.84 -1.92
C CYS A 134 4.02 25.05 -1.01
N LEU A 135 3.01 25.87 -1.32
CA LEU A 135 2.63 27.02 -0.50
C LEU A 135 2.08 26.56 0.85
N SER A 136 1.19 25.57 0.84
CA SER A 136 0.61 24.97 2.05
C SER A 136 1.67 24.39 2.98
N VAL A 137 2.65 23.65 2.44
CA VAL A 137 3.77 23.11 3.24
C VAL A 137 4.62 24.22 3.85
N ARG A 138 4.94 25.28 3.09
CA ARG A 138 5.70 26.44 3.63
C ARG A 138 4.91 27.22 4.67
N ASN A 139 3.58 27.20 4.61
CA ASN A 139 2.71 27.78 5.62
C ASN A 139 2.55 26.91 6.88
N GLY A 140 3.23 25.76 6.93
CA GLY A 140 3.30 24.90 8.12
C GLY A 140 2.37 23.70 8.10
N ALA A 141 1.68 23.42 6.98
CA ALA A 141 0.89 22.21 6.84
C ALA A 141 1.79 20.97 6.93
N ARG A 142 1.34 19.94 7.63
CA ARG A 142 2.10 18.70 7.75
C ARG A 142 2.09 17.94 6.42
N PHE A 143 3.27 17.62 5.91
CA PHE A 143 3.44 17.00 4.61
C PHE A 143 3.47 15.47 4.69
N ILE A 144 2.57 14.80 3.97
CA ILE A 144 2.41 13.35 3.91
C ILE A 144 2.43 12.88 2.46
N SER A 145 3.05 11.72 2.22
CA SER A 145 3.01 11.02 0.94
C SER A 145 2.46 9.61 1.14
N THR A 146 1.49 9.22 0.31
CA THR A 146 0.81 7.91 0.46
C THR A 146 1.76 6.74 0.24
N ASN A 147 2.77 6.89 -0.62
CA ASN A 147 3.86 5.92 -0.84
C ASN A 147 5.08 6.59 -1.52
N GLY A 148 6.23 5.92 -1.45
CA GLY A 148 7.49 6.38 -2.04
C GLY A 148 7.81 5.83 -3.44
N ASP A 149 6.85 5.22 -4.15
CA ASP A 149 7.12 4.49 -5.39
C ASP A 149 7.60 5.45 -6.49
N ILE A 150 8.82 5.25 -6.98
CA ILE A 150 9.46 6.14 -7.96
C ILE A 150 8.79 6.02 -9.34
N ALA A 151 8.43 4.80 -9.75
CA ALA A 151 7.88 4.52 -11.07
C ALA A 151 6.76 3.47 -11.02
N ILE A 152 5.84 3.56 -11.97
CA ILE A 152 4.73 2.63 -12.17
C ILE A 152 4.95 1.88 -13.49
N PRO A 153 5.03 0.54 -13.49
CA PRO A 153 5.14 -0.24 -14.71
C PRO A 153 3.84 -0.19 -15.51
N THR A 154 3.93 0.07 -16.82
CA THR A 154 2.81 0.03 -17.76
C THR A 154 3.24 -0.56 -19.10
N GLU A 155 2.29 -0.88 -19.99
CA GLU A 155 2.59 -1.30 -21.36
C GLU A 155 3.42 -0.27 -22.15
N ARG A 156 3.33 1.01 -21.77
CA ARG A 156 4.10 2.10 -22.38
C ARG A 156 5.52 2.24 -21.81
N GLY A 157 5.88 1.40 -20.84
CA GLY A 157 7.10 1.51 -20.04
C GLY A 157 6.84 2.07 -18.64
N PHE A 158 7.90 2.52 -17.99
CA PHE A 158 7.86 3.07 -16.63
C PHE A 158 7.38 4.52 -16.66
N LEU A 159 6.21 4.76 -16.04
CA LEU A 159 5.67 6.11 -15.84
C LEU A 159 6.07 6.63 -14.45
N PRO A 160 6.06 7.96 -14.21
CA PRO A 160 6.32 8.50 -12.88
C PRO A 160 5.32 7.96 -11.85
N GLY A 161 5.85 7.46 -10.74
CA GLY A 161 5.08 7.06 -9.56
C GLY A 161 4.90 8.20 -8.57
N ASN A 162 4.21 7.93 -7.47
CA ASN A 162 3.90 8.95 -6.47
C ASN A 162 5.14 9.53 -5.80
N GLY A 163 6.18 8.73 -5.56
CA GLY A 163 7.46 9.20 -5.02
C GLY A 163 8.11 10.24 -5.93
N SER A 164 8.01 10.06 -7.26
CA SER A 164 8.49 11.05 -8.23
C SER A 164 7.68 12.35 -8.16
N LEU A 165 6.35 12.29 -8.02
CA LEU A 165 5.52 13.49 -7.88
C LEU A 165 5.79 14.22 -6.56
N THR A 166 5.88 13.45 -5.47
CA THR A 166 6.21 13.91 -4.12
C THR A 166 7.55 14.66 -4.12
N SER A 167 8.54 14.18 -4.87
CA SER A 167 9.87 14.81 -4.94
C SER A 167 9.85 16.26 -5.41
N VAL A 168 8.87 16.66 -6.24
CA VAL A 168 8.73 18.06 -6.69
C VAL A 168 8.42 18.99 -5.52
N VAL A 169 7.50 18.56 -4.64
CA VAL A 169 7.15 19.32 -3.43
C VAL A 169 8.30 19.28 -2.43
N THR A 170 8.92 18.12 -2.22
CA THR A 170 10.09 17.96 -1.33
C THR A 170 11.24 18.87 -1.72
N VAL A 171 11.63 18.90 -3.00
CA VAL A 171 12.75 19.72 -3.49
C VAL A 171 12.40 21.21 -3.43
N SER A 172 11.18 21.58 -3.81
CA SER A 172 10.74 22.98 -3.77
C SER A 172 10.70 23.53 -2.35
N THR A 173 10.20 22.74 -1.39
CA THR A 173 9.95 23.19 0.00
C THR A 173 11.06 22.82 0.97
N GLU A 174 12.05 22.05 0.53
CA GLU A 174 13.11 21.44 1.36
C GLU A 174 12.58 20.61 2.54
N THR A 175 11.30 20.20 2.47
CA THR A 175 10.59 19.49 3.55
C THR A 175 10.35 18.05 3.15
N GLN A 176 10.80 17.11 3.99
CA GLN A 176 10.56 15.69 3.79
C GLN A 176 9.13 15.32 4.22
N PRO A 177 8.40 14.52 3.43
CA PRO A 177 7.10 14.01 3.83
C PRO A 177 7.23 12.89 4.85
N VAL A 178 6.16 12.63 5.59
CA VAL A 178 5.94 11.32 6.22
C VAL A 178 5.40 10.38 5.16
N PHE A 179 6.09 9.27 4.90
CA PHE A 179 5.61 8.21 4.02
C PHE A 179 4.72 7.24 4.81
N ILE A 180 3.62 6.78 4.19
CA ILE A 180 2.64 5.89 4.83
C ILE A 180 2.74 4.45 4.33
N GLY A 181 2.85 4.26 3.02
CA GLY A 181 2.86 2.93 2.38
C GLY A 181 4.12 2.12 2.63
N LYS A 182 4.08 0.85 2.20
CA LYS A 182 5.23 -0.07 2.31
C LYS A 182 6.46 0.57 1.66
N PRO A 183 7.65 0.49 2.28
CA PRO A 183 8.05 -0.38 3.39
C PRO A 183 7.69 0.14 4.80
N GLU A 184 7.01 1.28 4.93
CA GLU A 184 6.86 1.97 6.20
C GLU A 184 6.00 1.16 7.20
N PRO A 185 6.35 1.20 8.50
CA PRO A 185 5.63 0.42 9.51
C PRO A 185 4.17 0.85 9.69
N VAL A 186 3.85 2.12 9.39
CA VAL A 186 2.52 2.71 9.61
C VAL A 186 1.40 1.90 8.94
N ILE A 187 1.53 1.58 7.65
CA ILE A 187 0.50 0.78 6.95
C ILE A 187 0.41 -0.64 7.50
N MET A 188 1.53 -1.24 7.91
CA MET A 188 1.56 -2.61 8.39
C MET A 188 0.95 -2.76 9.78
N GLU A 189 1.22 -1.81 10.67
CA GLU A 189 0.65 -1.79 12.03
C GLU A 189 -0.86 -1.58 11.97
N GLN A 190 -1.33 -0.63 11.17
CA GLN A 190 -2.77 -0.43 10.97
C GLN A 190 -3.43 -1.63 10.28
N ALA A 191 -2.75 -2.28 9.33
CA ALA A 191 -3.26 -3.49 8.70
C ALA A 191 -3.40 -4.64 9.71
N LEU A 192 -2.45 -4.80 10.63
CA LEU A 192 -2.55 -5.79 11.72
C LEU A 192 -3.75 -5.53 12.63
N GLU A 193 -4.00 -4.27 12.99
CA GLU A 193 -5.16 -3.89 13.81
C GLU A 193 -6.48 -4.24 13.11
N VAL A 194 -6.58 -3.97 11.81
CA VAL A 194 -7.77 -4.32 11.00
C VAL A 194 -7.90 -5.84 10.84
N LEU A 195 -6.79 -6.55 10.66
CA LEU A 195 -6.77 -8.01 10.51
C LEU A 195 -7.17 -8.72 11.81
N GLY A 196 -6.90 -8.11 12.97
CA GLY A 196 -7.29 -8.62 14.29
C GLY A 196 -6.47 -9.80 14.79
N THR A 197 -5.24 -9.99 14.27
CA THR A 197 -4.32 -11.06 14.67
C THR A 197 -3.04 -10.50 15.28
N THR A 198 -2.31 -11.31 16.07
CA THR A 198 -1.04 -10.86 16.65
C THR A 198 0.11 -10.98 15.65
N LYS A 199 1.22 -10.31 15.95
CA LYS A 199 2.44 -10.35 15.12
C LYS A 199 2.97 -11.78 14.94
N GLU A 200 2.91 -12.59 15.99
CA GLU A 200 3.41 -13.96 16.00
C GLU A 200 2.56 -14.93 15.17
N GLU A 201 1.29 -14.56 14.95
CA GLU A 201 0.30 -15.33 14.19
C GLU A 201 0.10 -14.81 12.77
N THR A 202 0.77 -13.71 12.39
CA THR A 202 0.62 -13.07 11.08
C THR A 202 1.84 -13.29 10.20
N ILE A 203 1.61 -13.45 8.90
CA ILE A 203 2.66 -13.49 7.88
C ILE A 203 2.40 -12.45 6.78
N MET A 204 3.45 -11.75 6.35
CA MET A 204 3.42 -10.88 5.16
C MET A 204 3.86 -11.67 3.93
N VAL A 205 2.99 -11.75 2.92
CA VAL A 205 3.22 -12.39 1.64
C VAL A 205 3.45 -11.31 0.58
N GLY A 206 4.57 -11.36 -0.12
CA GLY A 206 4.89 -10.41 -1.18
C GLY A 206 5.99 -10.91 -2.11
N ASP A 207 6.22 -10.21 -3.22
CA ASP A 207 7.24 -10.57 -4.21
C ASP A 207 8.43 -9.60 -4.22
N TYR A 208 8.32 -8.46 -3.54
CA TYR A 208 9.36 -7.45 -3.54
C TYR A 208 10.00 -7.27 -2.16
N TYR A 209 11.29 -7.60 -2.07
CA TYR A 209 12.04 -7.56 -0.83
C TYR A 209 12.06 -6.16 -0.23
N ASP A 210 12.40 -5.14 -1.03
CA ASP A 210 12.60 -3.79 -0.54
C ASP A 210 11.30 -3.09 -0.12
N THR A 211 10.14 -3.65 -0.43
CA THR A 211 8.83 -3.15 0.05
C THR A 211 8.21 -4.12 1.05
N ASP A 212 7.82 -5.30 0.60
CA ASP A 212 6.93 -6.21 1.34
C ASP A 212 7.67 -6.92 2.47
N ILE A 213 8.81 -7.53 2.13
CA ILE A 213 9.61 -8.29 3.08
C ILE A 213 10.23 -7.34 4.11
N ARG A 214 10.75 -6.19 3.65
CA ARG A 214 11.27 -5.15 4.54
C ARG A 214 10.18 -4.60 5.47
N ALA A 215 8.95 -4.41 4.98
CA ALA A 215 7.83 -3.98 5.81
C ALA A 215 7.52 -5.01 6.91
N GLY A 216 7.42 -6.29 6.56
CA GLY A 216 7.17 -7.36 7.52
C GLY A 216 8.28 -7.51 8.56
N ILE A 217 9.55 -7.48 8.13
CA ILE A 217 10.71 -7.47 9.03
C ILE A 217 10.67 -6.26 9.96
N GLY A 218 10.36 -5.07 9.41
CA GLY A 218 10.37 -3.81 10.14
C GLY A 218 9.41 -3.78 11.33
N ILE A 219 8.28 -4.49 11.24
CA ILE A 219 7.32 -4.61 12.34
C ILE A 219 7.45 -5.92 13.13
N GLY A 220 8.37 -6.81 12.75
CA GLY A 220 8.67 -8.06 13.45
C GLY A 220 7.68 -9.21 13.18
N ILE A 221 7.09 -9.27 11.99
CA ILE A 221 6.27 -10.41 11.55
C ILE A 221 7.04 -11.32 10.60
N ASP A 222 6.64 -12.58 10.53
CA ASP A 222 7.22 -13.51 9.56
C ASP A 222 6.86 -13.08 8.13
N THR A 223 7.71 -13.44 7.18
CA THR A 223 7.54 -13.06 5.77
C THR A 223 7.62 -14.27 4.85
N LEU A 224 6.80 -14.27 3.81
CA LEU A 224 6.80 -15.23 2.71
C LEU A 224 7.10 -14.48 1.41
N LEU A 225 8.29 -14.69 0.86
CA LEU A 225 8.65 -14.18 -0.46
C LEU A 225 8.19 -15.13 -1.57
N VAL A 226 7.39 -14.62 -2.51
CA VAL A 226 7.02 -15.36 -3.73
C VAL A 226 7.90 -14.91 -4.91
N TYR A 227 8.43 -15.86 -5.68
CA TYR A 227 9.36 -15.54 -6.79
C TYR A 227 8.67 -15.15 -8.10
N THR A 228 7.38 -14.79 -8.04
CA THR A 228 6.53 -14.48 -9.20
C THR A 228 6.71 -13.05 -9.72
N GLY A 229 7.36 -12.17 -8.94
CA GLY A 229 7.55 -10.77 -9.30
C GLY A 229 9.00 -10.29 -9.22
N VAL A 230 9.23 -9.20 -8.49
CA VAL A 230 10.45 -8.38 -8.59
C VAL A 230 11.68 -9.10 -8.03
N THR A 231 11.55 -9.74 -6.87
CA THR A 231 12.69 -10.37 -6.21
C THR A 231 12.86 -11.79 -6.69
N GLN A 232 14.05 -12.11 -7.18
CA GLN A 232 14.42 -13.43 -7.67
C GLN A 232 15.37 -14.11 -6.67
N PRO A 233 15.51 -15.46 -6.67
CA PRO A 233 16.31 -16.17 -5.66
C PRO A 233 17.74 -15.64 -5.52
N HIS A 234 18.40 -15.33 -6.63
CA HIS A 234 19.77 -14.80 -6.66
C HIS A 234 19.89 -13.35 -6.15
N HIS A 235 18.78 -12.61 -6.01
CA HIS A 235 18.78 -11.29 -5.36
C HIS A 235 18.98 -11.43 -3.85
N LEU A 236 18.57 -12.56 -3.26
CA LEU A 236 18.60 -12.73 -1.80
C LEU A 236 20.02 -12.65 -1.26
N ASP A 237 21.04 -13.08 -2.00
CA ASP A 237 22.45 -13.05 -1.59
C ASP A 237 22.94 -11.64 -1.16
N ARG A 238 22.25 -10.59 -1.60
CA ARG A 238 22.58 -9.18 -1.33
C ARG A 238 22.09 -8.70 0.03
N TYR A 239 21.11 -9.37 0.62
CA TYR A 239 20.46 -8.94 1.85
C TYR A 239 21.01 -9.70 3.06
N GLU A 240 21.32 -8.99 4.14
CA GLU A 240 21.81 -9.61 5.38
C GLU A 240 20.69 -10.38 6.09
N ILE A 241 19.52 -9.76 6.21
CA ILE A 241 18.31 -10.39 6.71
C ILE A 241 17.62 -11.08 5.53
N LYS A 242 17.14 -12.31 5.71
CA LYS A 242 16.41 -13.06 4.68
C LYS A 242 14.92 -13.08 5.02
N PRO A 243 14.03 -13.24 4.03
CA PRO A 243 12.64 -13.57 4.33
C PRO A 243 12.56 -14.85 5.17
N THR A 244 11.54 -14.98 6.03
CA THR A 244 11.37 -16.17 6.88
C THR A 244 11.16 -17.41 6.01
N HIS A 245 10.36 -17.26 4.96
CA HIS A 245 10.02 -18.32 4.01
C HIS A 245 10.12 -17.81 2.58
N THR A 246 10.31 -18.74 1.65
CA THR A 246 10.27 -18.45 0.22
C THR A 246 9.49 -19.54 -0.49
N THR A 247 8.74 -19.19 -1.53
CA THR A 247 8.04 -20.18 -2.37
C THR A 247 8.13 -19.81 -3.85
N GLN A 248 8.14 -20.83 -4.71
CA GLN A 248 8.03 -20.64 -6.15
C GLN A 248 6.58 -20.35 -6.57
N ASN A 249 5.61 -20.89 -5.81
CA ASN A 249 4.20 -20.77 -6.12
C ASN A 249 3.35 -20.75 -4.83
N LEU A 250 2.29 -19.93 -4.81
CA LEU A 250 1.36 -19.84 -3.69
C LEU A 250 0.59 -21.15 -3.43
N ASN A 251 0.40 -22.01 -4.43
CA ASN A 251 -0.21 -23.34 -4.27
C ASN A 251 0.63 -24.30 -3.44
N GLU A 252 1.95 -24.12 -3.40
CA GLU A 252 2.85 -24.97 -2.62
C GLU A 252 2.84 -24.59 -1.14
N TRP A 253 2.37 -23.38 -0.81
CA TRP A 253 2.29 -22.92 0.57
C TRP A 253 1.20 -23.68 1.33
N PRO A 254 1.54 -24.41 2.42
CA PRO A 254 0.55 -25.10 3.22
C PRO A 254 -0.37 -24.09 3.94
N ILE A 255 -1.63 -24.45 4.13
CA ILE A 255 -2.60 -23.71 4.96
C ILE A 255 -3.11 -24.66 6.04
#